data_AF-A0A420BF48-F1
#
_entry.id   AF-A0A420BF48-F1
#
_cell.length_a   1.000
_cell.length_b   1.000
_cell.length_c   1.000
_cell.angle_alpha   90.00
_cell.angle_beta   90.00
_cell.angle_gamma   90.00
#
_symmetry.space_group_name_H-M   'P 1'
#
loop_
_entity.id
_entity.type
_entity.pdbx_description
1 polymer ?
#
loop_
_entity_poly.entity_id
_entity_poly.type
_entity_poly.pdbx_seq_one_letter_code
_entity_poly.pdbx_strand_id
1 'polypeptide(L)'
;MIKNIHHQILENYFKRAIDSYHSCIELEENSCLFNEIAKSASDVQLERDSIKFLYNDMRSENYVIEIRLNLLSKESNVGYYALILNEENQELDDYLVFNQFL
;
A
#
# COMPACT_ATOMS: atom_id res chain seq x y z
N MET A 1 -20.18 20.45 -5.90
CA MET A 1 -20.17 19.13 -6.58
C MET A 1 -18.76 18.63 -6.91
N ILE A 2 -17.83 19.47 -7.37
CA ILE A 2 -16.46 19.06 -7.81
C ILE A 2 -15.59 18.45 -6.68
N LYS A 3 -15.66 18.94 -5.43
CA LYS A 3 -14.89 18.37 -4.30
C LYS A 3 -15.17 16.89 -4.00
N ASN A 4 -16.35 16.38 -4.37
CA ASN A 4 -16.78 15.03 -4.03
C ASN A 4 -16.14 13.97 -4.95
N ILE A 5 -15.94 14.30 -6.23
CA ILE A 5 -15.40 13.37 -7.23
C ILE A 5 -13.91 13.08 -6.96
N HIS A 6 -13.11 14.11 -6.69
CA HIS A 6 -11.70 13.91 -6.36
C HIS A 6 -11.50 13.09 -5.08
N HIS A 7 -12.36 13.29 -4.07
CA HIS A 7 -12.33 12.50 -2.85
C HIS A 7 -12.64 11.03 -3.15
N GLN A 8 -13.70 10.73 -3.90
CA GLN A 8 -14.04 9.35 -4.29
C GLN A 8 -12.92 8.63 -5.06
N ILE A 9 -12.21 9.34 -5.95
CA ILE A 9 -11.07 8.77 -6.68
C ILE A 9 -9.96 8.36 -5.68
N LEU A 10 -9.62 9.22 -4.73
CA LEU A 10 -8.61 8.91 -3.70
C LEU A 10 -9.05 7.76 -2.80
N GLU A 11 -10.32 7.74 -2.40
CA GLU A 11 -10.89 6.64 -1.61
C GLU A 11 -10.80 5.29 -2.36
N ASN A 12 -11.03 5.29 -3.66
CA ASN A 12 -10.92 4.08 -4.48
C ASN A 12 -9.48 3.56 -4.55
N TYR A 13 -8.49 4.43 -4.68
CA TYR A 13 -7.07 4.04 -4.64
C TYR A 13 -6.71 3.38 -3.32
N PHE A 14 -7.07 3.99 -2.18
CA PHE A 14 -6.79 3.39 -0.88
C PHE A 14 -7.57 2.11 -0.63
N LYS A 15 -8.82 2.02 -1.07
CA LYS A 15 -9.59 0.78 -0.99
C LYS A 15 -8.88 -0.35 -1.73
N ARG A 16 -8.40 -0.11 -2.94
CA ARG A 16 -7.66 -1.11 -3.72
C ARG A 16 -6.37 -1.54 -3.03
N ALA A 17 -5.59 -0.60 -2.48
CA ALA A 17 -4.39 -0.94 -1.75
C ALA A 17 -4.68 -1.78 -0.48
N ILE A 18 -5.80 -1.50 0.21
CA ILE A 18 -6.24 -2.30 1.38
C ILE A 18 -6.64 -3.71 0.94
N ASP A 19 -7.44 -3.84 -0.12
CA ASP A 19 -7.89 -5.14 -0.64
C ASP A 19 -6.67 -5.99 -1.12
N SER A 20 -5.71 -5.34 -1.77
CA SER A 20 -4.47 -5.96 -2.25
C SER A 20 -3.56 -6.39 -1.10
N TYR A 21 -3.38 -5.56 -0.06
CA TYR A 21 -2.69 -5.95 1.17
C TYR A 21 -3.30 -7.17 1.84
N HIS A 22 -4.63 -7.21 2.00
CA HIS A 22 -5.32 -8.35 2.62
C HIS A 22 -5.11 -9.62 1.79
N SER A 23 -5.22 -9.52 0.47
CA SER A 23 -4.92 -10.63 -0.43
C SER A 23 -3.49 -11.12 -0.26
N CYS A 24 -2.51 -10.20 -0.17
CA CYS A 24 -1.10 -10.51 0.02
C CYS A 24 -0.82 -11.27 1.32
N ILE A 25 -1.32 -10.79 2.47
CA ILE A 25 -1.05 -11.43 3.77
C ILE A 25 -1.82 -12.73 4.01
N GLU A 26 -2.89 -12.97 3.26
CA GLU A 26 -3.70 -14.20 3.34
C GLU A 26 -3.14 -15.35 2.50
N LEU A 27 -2.14 -15.09 1.64
CA LEU A 27 -1.44 -16.14 0.90
C LEU A 27 -0.69 -17.08 1.84
N GLU A 28 -0.80 -18.39 1.62
CA GLU A 28 -0.17 -19.41 2.46
C GLU A 28 1.36 -19.24 2.57
N GLU A 29 2.01 -18.87 1.47
CA GLU A 29 3.44 -18.56 1.38
C GLU A 29 3.86 -17.38 2.27
N ASN A 30 2.91 -16.50 2.59
CA ASN A 30 3.11 -15.29 3.39
C ASN A 30 2.71 -15.48 4.87
N SER A 31 2.31 -16.68 5.27
CA SER A 31 1.91 -17.01 6.65
C SER A 31 2.97 -16.69 7.72
N CYS A 32 4.25 -16.60 7.34
CA CYS A 32 5.37 -16.33 8.24
C CYS A 32 5.81 -14.85 8.31
N LEU A 33 5.27 -13.95 7.49
CA LEU A 33 5.74 -12.56 7.36
C LEU A 33 5.83 -11.84 8.72
N PHE A 34 4.79 -11.94 9.54
CA PHE A 34 4.72 -11.23 10.82
C PHE A 34 5.63 -11.81 11.91
N ASN A 35 6.18 -13.01 11.71
CA ASN A 35 7.21 -13.55 12.60
C ASN A 35 8.48 -12.69 12.55
N GLU A 36 8.78 -12.05 11.41
CA GLU A 36 9.97 -11.19 11.24
C GLU A 36 9.95 -9.96 12.16
N ILE A 37 8.75 -9.50 12.52
CA ILE A 37 8.55 -8.36 13.44
C ILE A 37 8.05 -8.76 14.82
N ALA A 38 7.98 -10.06 15.11
CA ALA A 38 7.45 -10.61 16.36
C ALA A 38 6.06 -10.04 16.75
N LYS A 39 5.16 -9.88 15.77
CA LYS A 39 3.77 -9.42 15.97
C LYS A 39 2.79 -10.40 15.32
N SER A 40 1.52 -10.32 15.70
CA SER A 40 0.44 -10.94 14.93
C SER A 40 -0.03 -9.98 13.83
N ALA A 41 -0.51 -10.52 12.71
CA ALA A 41 -1.21 -9.72 11.69
C ALA A 41 -2.38 -8.93 12.29
N SER A 42 -3.08 -9.50 13.29
CA SER A 42 -4.19 -8.85 14.00
C SER A 42 -3.78 -7.63 14.83
N ASP A 43 -2.50 -7.51 15.17
CA ASP A 43 -1.98 -6.38 15.95
C ASP A 43 -1.57 -5.20 15.06
N VAL A 44 -1.65 -5.37 13.73
CA VAL A 44 -1.28 -4.37 12.73
C VAL A 44 -2.52 -3.72 12.15
N GLN A 45 -2.55 -2.40 12.22
CA GLN A 45 -3.57 -1.54 11.62
C GLN A 45 -2.99 -0.84 10.39
N LEU A 46 -3.81 -0.67 9.36
CA LEU A 46 -3.44 0.08 8.17
C LEU A 46 -3.82 1.55 8.35
N GLU A 47 -2.87 2.43 8.04
CA GLU A 47 -3.09 3.86 7.94
C GLU A 47 -2.80 4.34 6.51
N ARG A 48 -3.67 5.19 5.98
CA ARG A 48 -3.48 5.79 4.66
C ARG A 48 -2.31 6.76 4.71
N ASP A 49 -1.30 6.54 3.88
CA ASP A 49 -0.09 7.37 3.86
C ASP A 49 -0.10 8.34 2.68
N SER A 50 0.10 7.82 1.47
CA SER A 50 0.31 8.65 0.29
C SER A 50 -0.17 8.00 -1.00
N ILE A 51 -0.45 8.85 -1.99
CA ILE A 51 -0.62 8.46 -3.39
C ILE A 51 0.35 9.32 -4.19
N LYS A 52 1.26 8.70 -4.93
CA LYS A 52 2.28 9.38 -5.74
C LYS A 52 2.13 9.00 -7.20
N PHE A 53 2.27 10.00 -8.07
CA PHE A 53 2.36 9.82 -9.51
C PHE A 53 3.83 10.01 -9.90
N LEU A 54 4.46 8.94 -10.37
CA LEU A 54 5.89 8.91 -10.70
C LEU A 54 6.06 8.82 -12.22
N TYR A 55 6.59 9.87 -12.83
CA TYR A 55 6.81 9.97 -14.26
C TYR A 55 8.24 9.51 -14.60
N ASN A 56 8.37 8.59 -15.54
CA ASN A 56 9.67 7.98 -15.90
C ASN A 56 10.57 8.92 -16.74
N ASP A 57 9.97 9.85 -17.49
CA ASP A 57 10.64 10.93 -18.20
C ASP A 57 9.65 12.09 -18.39
N MET A 58 10.14 13.33 -18.45
CA MET A 58 9.34 14.55 -18.67
C MET A 58 8.60 14.57 -20.02
N ARG A 59 8.93 13.66 -20.94
CA ARG A 59 8.30 13.54 -22.27
C ARG A 59 7.41 12.32 -22.41
N SER A 60 7.39 11.42 -21.44
CA SER A 60 6.54 10.23 -21.47
C SER A 60 5.21 10.55 -20.78
N GLU A 61 4.10 10.16 -21.42
CA GLU A 61 2.78 10.15 -20.77
C GLU A 61 2.64 8.99 -19.77
N ASN A 62 3.63 8.08 -19.74
CA ASN A 62 3.61 6.91 -18.87
C ASN A 62 4.08 7.31 -17.47
N TYR A 63 3.24 7.02 -16.49
CA TYR A 63 3.53 7.18 -15.08
C TYR A 63 3.07 5.94 -14.34
N VAL A 64 3.69 5.70 -13.19
CA VAL A 64 3.19 4.74 -12.23
C VAL A 64 2.52 5.47 -11.08
N ILE A 65 1.50 4.84 -10.51
CA ILE A 65 0.80 5.29 -9.33
C ILE A 65 1.23 4.40 -8.17
N GLU A 66 1.94 4.97 -7.20
CA GLU A 66 2.28 4.28 -5.94
C GLU A 66 1.27 4.69 -4.88
N ILE A 67 0.52 3.73 -4.35
CA ILE A 67 -0.40 3.91 -3.22
C ILE A 67 0.22 3.26 -2.00
N ARG A 68 0.55 4.06 -0.99
CA ARG A 68 1.20 3.58 0.23
C ARG A 68 0.26 3.56 1.42
N LEU A 69 0.33 2.48 2.18
CA LEU A 69 -0.30 2.29 3.48
C LEU A 69 0.78 2.09 4.53
N ASN A 70 0.75 2.85 5.63
CA ASN A 70 1.59 2.59 6.78
C ASN A 70 1.00 1.42 7.58
N LEU A 71 1.89 0.56 8.11
CA LEU A 71 1.53 -0.49 9.05
C LEU A 71 1.84 0.01 10.46
N LEU A 72 0.80 0.13 11.28
CA LEU A 72 0.91 0.60 12.65
C LEU A 72 0.60 -0.52 13.63
N SER A 73 1.47 -0.71 14.61
CA SER A 73 1.14 -1.43 15.83
C SER A 73 0.71 -0.43 16.92
N LYS A 74 0.28 -0.94 18.07
CA LYS A 74 0.00 -0.08 19.25
C LYS A 74 1.20 0.76 19.70
N GLU A 75 2.41 0.31 19.39
CA GLU A 75 3.65 0.87 19.94
C GLU A 75 4.40 1.74 18.93
N SER A 76 4.29 1.43 17.63
CA SER A 76 5.12 2.05 16.60
C SER A 76 4.61 1.74 15.19
N ASN A 77 5.12 2.49 14.21
CA ASN A 77 5.06 2.10 12.81
C ASN A 77 6.00 0.91 12.58
N VAL A 78 5.43 -0.22 12.13
CA VAL A 78 6.16 -1.48 11.93
C VAL A 78 6.57 -1.69 10.47
N GLY A 79 6.18 -0.79 9.56
CA GLY A 79 6.46 -0.93 8.14
C GLY A 79 5.47 -0.18 7.26
N TYR A 80 5.45 -0.54 5.99
CA TYR A 80 4.48 -0.06 5.03
C TYR A 80 4.22 -1.08 3.92
N TYR A 81 3.06 -0.98 3.31
CA TYR A 81 2.66 -1.68 2.11
C TYR A 81 2.51 -0.68 0.97
N ALA A 82 2.92 -1.04 -0.23
CA ALA A 82 2.75 -0.22 -1.42
C ALA A 82 2.15 -1.04 -2.57
N LEU A 83 1.10 -0.51 -3.18
CA LEU A 83 0.52 -1.02 -4.42
C LEU A 83 0.96 -0.12 -5.58
N ILE A 84 1.47 -0.72 -6.65
CA ILE A 84 1.94 -0.03 -7.85
C ILE A 84 0.99 -0.31 -9.01
N LEU A 85 0.44 0.76 -9.59
CA LEU A 85 -0.43 0.71 -10.76
C LEU A 85 0.21 1.43 -11.96
N ASN A 86 -0.16 1.03 -13.17
CA ASN A 86 0.07 1.86 -14.36
C ASN A 86 -1.01 2.94 -14.52
N GLU A 87 -0.85 3.79 -15.54
CA GLU A 87 -1.79 4.85 -15.92
C GLU A 87 -3.19 4.34 -16.28
N GLU A 88 -3.30 3.08 -16.70
CA GLU A 88 -4.57 2.38 -16.99
C GLU A 88 -5.20 1.75 -15.74
N ASN A 89 -4.67 2.03 -14.54
CA ASN A 89 -5.10 1.46 -13.26
C ASN A 89 -4.89 -0.07 -13.13
N GLN A 90 -4.07 -0.68 -13.97
CA GLN A 90 -3.69 -2.10 -13.88
C GLN A 90 -2.57 -2.28 -12.86
N GLU A 91 -2.63 -3.36 -12.09
CA GLU A 91 -1.62 -3.70 -11.09
C GLU A 91 -0.34 -4.15 -11.79
N LEU A 92 0.77 -3.48 -11.45
CA LEU A 92 2.09 -3.81 -11.96
C LEU A 92 2.89 -4.62 -10.94
N ASP A 93 2.82 -4.21 -9.68
CA ASP A 93 3.58 -4.80 -8.58
C ASP A 93 3.01 -4.37 -7.23
N ASP A 94 3.42 -5.06 -6.18
CA ASP A 94 3.22 -4.64 -4.80
C ASP A 94 4.39 -5.07 -3.91
N TYR A 95 4.56 -4.40 -2.77
CA TYR A 95 5.56 -4.80 -1.81
C TYR A 95 5.17 -4.44 -0.38
N LEU A 96 5.48 -5.38 0.52
CA LEU A 96 5.40 -5.22 1.96
C LEU A 96 6.81 -5.06 2.53
N VAL A 97 7.03 -3.99 3.28
CA VAL A 97 8.33 -3.71 3.92
C VAL A 97 8.12 -3.53 5.40
N PHE A 98 8.81 -4.35 6.19
CA PHE A 98 8.88 -4.17 7.63
C PHE A 98 10.08 -3.33 8.03
N ASN A 99 9.87 -2.45 9.02
CA ASN A 99 10.98 -1.73 9.65
C ASN A 99 11.77 -2.74 10.50
N GLN A 100 13.08 -2.85 10.27
CA GLN A 100 13.93 -3.68 11.13
C GLN A 100 14.01 -3.05 12.52
N PHE A 101 13.54 -3.78 13.54
CA PHE A 101 13.82 -3.48 14.93
C PHE A 101 15.21 -4.04 15.26
N LEU A 102 16.23 -3.18 15.28
CA LEU A 102 17.55 -3.46 15.87
C LEU A 102 17.49 -3.39 17.40
#